data_AF-A0A537JQJ2-F1
#
_entry.id   AF-A0A537JQJ2-F1
#
_cell.length_a   1.000
_cell.length_b   1.000
_cell.length_c   1.000
_cell.angle_alpha   90.00
_cell.angle_beta   90.00
_cell.angle_gamma   90.00
#
_symmetry.space_group_name_H-M   'P 1'
#
loop_
_entity.id
_entity.type
_entity.pdbx_description
1 polymer ?
#
loop_
_entity_poly.entity_id
_entity_poly.type
_entity_poly.pdbx_seq_one_letter_code
_entity_poly.pdbx_strand_id
1 'polypeptide(L)'
;MKLLNLIPAWLKNKYFLSVSAFIVWILFFDPRDIFTQMEHRRELKELQVSKAWYQKEIAKESVEAEQLKTNPATIEKYAREKYLMKRDNEDIFIVSENPDLKNK
;
A
#
# COMPACT_ATOMS: atom_id res chain seq x y z
N MET A 1 -10.28 0.52 -61.48
CA MET A 1 -10.11 1.53 -60.41
C MET A 1 -11.48 2.05 -59.96
N LYS A 2 -12.25 1.28 -59.18
CA LYS A 2 -13.59 1.69 -58.68
C LYS A 2 -13.62 2.00 -57.16
N LEU A 3 -12.51 1.74 -56.46
CA LEU A 3 -12.40 1.90 -55.00
C LEU A 3 -12.27 3.36 -54.55
N LEU A 4 -11.78 4.25 -55.43
CA LEU A 4 -11.61 5.68 -55.13
C LEU A 4 -12.94 6.47 -55.07
N ASN A 5 -14.04 5.87 -55.54
CA ASN A 5 -15.36 6.50 -55.60
C ASN A 5 -16.22 6.19 -54.35
N LEU A 6 -15.80 5.26 -53.49
CA LEU A 6 -16.46 5.02 -52.19
C LEU A 6 -15.94 5.94 -51.09
N ILE A 7 -14.87 6.69 -51.35
CA ILE A 7 -14.25 7.55 -50.34
C ILE A 7 -15.06 8.85 -50.26
N PRO A 8 -15.70 9.15 -49.11
CA PRO A 8 -16.48 10.35 -48.93
C PRO A 8 -15.64 11.62 -49.17
N ALA A 9 -16.26 12.69 -49.67
CA ALA A 9 -15.56 13.93 -50.04
C ALA A 9 -14.76 14.56 -48.88
N TRP A 10 -15.17 14.36 -47.63
CA TRP A 10 -14.47 14.83 -46.44
C TRP A 10 -13.11 14.13 -46.20
N LEU A 11 -12.95 12.88 -46.64
CA LEU A 11 -11.67 12.15 -46.58
C LEU A 11 -10.68 12.56 -47.67
N LYS A 12 -11.12 13.28 -48.72
CA LYS A 12 -10.24 13.77 -49.79
C LYS A 12 -9.57 15.10 -49.44
N ASN A 13 -9.99 15.74 -48.35
CA ASN A 13 -9.40 16.99 -47.89
C ASN A 13 -8.07 16.71 -47.17
N LYS A 14 -6.97 17.22 -47.74
CA LYS A 14 -5.61 17.11 -47.18
C LYS A 14 -5.51 17.62 -45.73
N TYR A 15 -6.28 18.64 -45.37
CA TYR A 15 -6.28 19.19 -44.00
C TYR A 15 -6.97 18.23 -43.02
N PHE A 16 -8.09 17.62 -43.44
CA PHE A 16 -8.80 16.64 -42.62
C PHE A 16 -7.94 15.41 -42.38
N LEU A 17 -7.27 14.90 -43.42
CA LEU A 17 -6.41 13.74 -43.30
C LEU A 17 -5.22 14.02 -42.37
N SER A 18 -4.55 15.17 -42.52
CA SER A 18 -3.46 15.57 -41.63
C SER A 18 -3.90 15.73 -40.17
N VAL A 19 -5.06 16.35 -39.93
CA VAL A 19 -5.60 16.50 -38.57
C VAL A 19 -5.99 15.13 -37.99
N SER A 20 -6.64 14.26 -38.76
CA SER A 20 -6.98 12.91 -38.31
C SER A 20 -5.75 12.07 -38.00
N ALA A 21 -4.70 12.15 -38.83
CA ALA A 21 -3.44 11.47 -38.58
C ALA A 21 -2.76 12.01 -37.31
N PHE A 22 -2.84 13.32 -37.06
CA PHE A 22 -2.32 13.93 -35.85
C PHE A 22 -3.11 13.54 -34.60
N ILE A 23 -4.44 13.46 -34.70
CA ILE A 23 -5.30 12.98 -33.61
C ILE A 23 -5.00 11.51 -33.29
N VAL A 24 -4.92 10.65 -34.32
CA VAL A 24 -4.52 9.25 -34.15
C VAL A 24 -3.12 9.17 -33.53
N TRP A 25 -2.18 10.02 -33.95
CA TRP A 25 -0.86 10.07 -33.34
C TRP A 25 -0.91 10.38 -31.84
N ILE A 26 -1.66 11.41 -31.44
CA ILE A 26 -1.84 11.78 -30.02
C ILE A 26 -2.63 10.72 -29.25
N LEU A 27 -3.52 9.96 -29.88
CA LEU A 27 -4.29 8.93 -29.17
C LEU A 27 -3.50 7.63 -28.98
N PHE A 28 -2.64 7.27 -29.93
CA PHE A 28 -1.93 5.97 -29.93
C PHE A 28 -0.47 6.05 -29.51
N PHE A 29 0.22 7.18 -29.73
CA PHE A 29 1.65 7.35 -29.42
C PHE A 29 1.91 8.26 -28.22
N ASP A 30 0.89 8.94 -27.70
CA ASP A 30 1.02 9.73 -26.48
C ASP A 30 0.96 8.80 -25.24
N PRO A 31 1.89 8.93 -24.29
CA PRO A 31 1.96 8.11 -23.07
C PRO A 31 0.79 8.27 -22.09
N ARG A 32 -0.26 9.02 -22.44
CA ARG A 32 -1.53 9.09 -21.68
C ARG A 32 -2.36 7.81 -21.86
N ASP A 33 -1.73 6.68 -21.56
CA ASP A 33 -2.40 5.40 -21.51
C ASP A 33 -3.35 5.37 -20.30
N ILE A 34 -4.61 5.02 -20.56
CA ILE A 34 -5.64 4.84 -19.55
C ILE A 34 -5.22 3.74 -18.58
N PHE A 35 -4.51 2.71 -19.05
CA PHE A 35 -4.01 1.62 -18.21
C PHE A 35 -3.01 2.13 -17.17
N THR A 36 -2.02 2.92 -17.59
CA THR A 36 -1.03 3.54 -16.70
C THR A 36 -1.69 4.46 -15.66
N GLN A 37 -2.71 5.23 -16.06
CA GLN A 37 -3.46 6.04 -15.10
C GLN A 37 -4.25 5.21 -14.09
N MET A 38 -4.81 4.06 -14.49
CA MET A 38 -5.49 3.15 -13.56
C MET A 38 -4.52 2.52 -12.57
N GLU A 39 -3.34 2.12 -13.03
CA GLU A 39 -2.28 1.58 -12.18
C GLU A 39 -1.81 2.61 -11.15
N HIS A 40 -1.51 3.84 -11.57
CA HIS A 40 -1.14 4.92 -10.66
C HIS A 40 -2.24 5.25 -9.63
N ARG A 41 -3.52 5.19 -10.04
CA ARG A 41 -4.63 5.39 -9.09
C ARG A 41 -4.71 4.28 -8.06
N ARG A 42 -4.42 3.04 -8.46
CA ARG A 42 -4.37 1.91 -7.53
C ARG A 42 -3.20 2.05 -6.56
N GLU A 43 -2.01 2.35 -7.06
CA GLU A 43 -0.81 2.57 -6.25
C GLU A 43 -1.02 3.71 -5.24
N LEU A 44 -1.63 4.82 -5.69
CA LEU A 44 -1.98 5.93 -4.81
C LEU A 44 -2.92 5.51 -3.68
N LYS A 45 -3.92 4.68 -3.99
CA LYS A 45 -4.86 4.17 -2.98
C LYS A 45 -4.15 3.25 -1.98
N GLU A 46 -3.28 2.36 -2.45
CA GLU A 46 -2.48 1.48 -1.59
C GLU A 46 -1.57 2.29 -0.66
N LEU A 47 -0.86 3.29 -1.19
CA LEU A 47 -0.04 4.22 -0.41
C LEU A 47 -0.85 4.98 0.66
N GLN A 48 -2.05 5.43 0.33
CA GLN A 48 -2.93 6.12 1.29
C GLN A 48 -3.38 5.20 2.42
N VAL A 49 -3.73 3.95 2.11
CA VAL A 49 -4.10 2.94 3.10
C VAL A 49 -2.91 2.64 4.02
N SER A 50 -1.73 2.41 3.46
CA SER A 50 -0.51 2.18 4.24
C SER A 50 -0.20 3.37 5.14
N LYS A 51 -0.27 4.60 4.61
CA LYS A 51 -0.08 5.83 5.40
C LYS A 51 -1.02 5.90 6.59
N ALA A 52 -2.32 5.66 6.37
CA ALA A 52 -3.32 5.70 7.43
C ALA A 52 -3.04 4.64 8.51
N TRP A 53 -2.61 3.44 8.09
CA TRP A 53 -2.24 2.36 9.01
C TRP A 53 -1.03 2.75 9.88
N TYR A 54 0.06 3.22 9.28
CA TYR A 54 1.26 3.63 10.03
C TYR A 54 0.98 4.80 10.97
N GLN A 55 0.18 5.79 10.54
CA GLN A 55 -0.19 6.90 11.41
C GLN A 55 -0.96 6.43 12.65
N LYS A 56 -1.84 5.43 12.50
CA LYS A 56 -2.56 4.83 13.62
C LYS A 56 -1.63 4.06 14.55
N GLU A 57 -0.71 3.26 14.02
CA GLU A 57 0.21 2.48 14.85
C GLU A 57 1.19 3.39 15.60
N ILE A 58 1.73 4.43 14.95
CA ILE A 58 2.58 5.44 15.59
C ILE A 58 1.82 6.16 16.72
N ALA A 59 0.56 6.52 16.50
CA ALA A 59 -0.25 7.16 17.53
C ALA A 59 -0.46 6.24 18.76
N LYS A 60 -0.63 4.93 18.52
CA LYS A 60 -0.75 3.93 19.59
C LYS A 60 0.57 3.69 20.31
N GLU A 61 1.65 3.46 19.58
CA GLU A 61 2.99 3.22 20.14
C GLU A 61 3.50 4.43 20.91
N SER A 62 3.23 5.66 20.45
CA SER A 62 3.63 6.87 21.18
C SER A 62 2.96 6.98 22.55
N VAL A 63 1.68 6.60 22.67
CA VAL A 63 0.98 6.53 23.95
C VAL A 63 1.59 5.44 24.85
N GLU A 64 1.86 4.25 24.31
CA GLU A 64 2.49 3.16 25.06
C GLU A 64 3.91 3.54 25.54
N ALA A 65 4.70 4.17 24.68
CA ALA A 65 6.02 4.67 25.01
C ALA A 65 5.98 5.75 26.11
N GLU A 66 4.99 6.64 26.09
CA GLU A 66 4.82 7.64 27.14
C GLU A 66 4.41 7.01 28.48
N GLN A 67 3.53 6.00 28.44
CA GLN A 67 3.15 5.24 29.64
C GLN A 67 4.33 4.47 30.23
N LEU A 68 5.23 3.94 29.40
CA LEU A 68 6.48 3.33 29.84
C LEU A 68 7.42 4.35 30.48
N LYS A 69 7.50 5.59 29.98
CA LYS A 69 8.38 6.62 30.59
C LYS A 69 7.88 7.12 31.93
N THR A 70 6.56 7.23 32.09
CA THR A 70 5.94 7.94 33.22
C THR A 70 5.55 7.02 34.37
N ASN A 71 5.34 5.71 34.12
CA ASN A 71 4.86 4.77 35.13
C ASN A 71 5.79 3.55 35.32
N PRO A 72 6.50 3.45 36.45
CA PRO A 72 7.38 2.32 36.77
C PRO A 72 6.67 0.95 36.77
N ALA A 73 5.39 0.90 37.15
CA ALA A 73 4.62 -0.35 37.15
C ALA A 73 4.34 -0.84 35.73
N THR A 74 4.16 0.07 34.77
CA THR A 74 3.98 -0.26 33.35
C THR A 74 5.28 -0.82 32.75
N ILE A 75 6.43 -0.26 33.13
CA ILE A 75 7.75 -0.78 32.73
C ILE A 75 7.93 -2.22 33.23
N GLU A 76 7.68 -2.46 34.53
CA GLU A 76 7.86 -3.79 35.12
C GLU A 76 6.93 -4.82 34.46
N LYS A 77 5.66 -4.46 34.25
CA LYS A 77 4.69 -5.32 33.56
C LYS A 77 5.15 -5.65 32.13
N TYR A 78 5.58 -4.65 31.37
CA TYR A 78 6.05 -4.83 29.99
C TYR A 78 7.31 -5.71 29.92
N ALA A 79 8.28 -5.46 30.81
CA ALA A 79 9.50 -6.27 30.91
C ALA A 79 9.20 -7.75 31.24
N ARG A 80 8.23 -8.00 32.13
CA ARG A 80 7.79 -9.35 32.51
C ARG A 80 7.00 -10.05 31.40
N GLU A 81 6.08 -9.37 30.73
CA GLU A 81 5.21 -9.98 29.70
C GLU A 81 5.92 -10.16 28.35
N LYS A 82 6.71 -9.18 27.91
CA LYS A 82 7.36 -9.21 26.59
C LYS A 82 8.73 -9.88 26.61
N TYR A 83 9.51 -9.64 27.66
CA TYR A 83 10.90 -10.07 27.73
C TYR A 83 11.15 -11.14 28.79
N LEU A 84 10.10 -11.56 29.53
CA LEU A 84 10.19 -12.57 30.60
C LEU A 84 11.29 -12.23 31.62
N MET A 85 11.50 -10.93 31.86
CA MET A 85 12.51 -10.47 32.82
C MET A 85 12.10 -10.84 34.25
N LYS A 86 13.07 -11.30 35.04
CA LYS A 86 12.92 -11.68 36.45
C LYS A 86 13.94 -10.95 37.32
N ARG A 87 13.64 -10.80 38.61
CA ARG A 87 14.63 -10.39 39.61
C ARG A 87 15.52 -11.59 39.98
N ASP A 88 16.73 -11.33 40.48
CA ASP A 88 17.70 -12.38 40.82
C ASP A 88 17.17 -13.37 41.88
N ASN A 89 16.24 -12.93 42.71
CA ASN A 89 15.59 -13.72 43.77
C ASN A 89 14.20 -14.26 43.38
N GLU A 90 13.87 -14.29 42.09
CA GLU A 90 12.56 -14.71 41.59
C GLU A 90 12.67 -15.82 40.53
N ASP A 91 11.76 -16.79 40.60
CA ASP A 91 11.62 -17.86 39.61
C ASP A 91 10.32 -17.73 38.83
N ILE A 92 10.42 -17.68 37.50
CA ILE A 92 9.29 -17.58 36.58
C ILE A 92 8.89 -18.97 36.11
N PHE A 93 7.62 -19.33 36.27
CA PHE A 93 7.03 -20.56 35.75
C PHE A 93 6.09 -20.23 34.60
N ILE A 94 6.34 -20.78 33.41
CA ILE A 94 5.45 -20.66 32.25
C ILE A 94 4.58 -21.91 32.21
N VAL A 95 3.29 -21.77 32.55
CA VAL A 95 2.32 -22.86 32.48
C VAL A 95 1.76 -22.92 31.06
N SER A 96 2.08 -24.00 30.36
CA SER A 96 1.54 -24.26 29.02
C SER A 96 0.13 -24.81 29.16
N GLU A 97 -0.82 -24.34 28.35
CA GLU A 97 -2.22 -24.83 28.38
C GLU A 97 -2.33 -26.31 27.96
N ASN A 98 -1.29 -26.88 27.34
CA ASN A 98 -1.16 -28.30 27.04
C ASN A 98 0.13 -28.90 27.65
N PRO A 99 0.04 -29.74 28.68
CA PRO A 99 1.21 -30.35 29.33
C PRO A 99 1.90 -31.45 28.51
N ASP A 100 1.28 -31.95 27.44
CA ASP A 100 1.69 -33.22 26.80
C ASP A 100 2.63 -33.10 25.59
N LEU A 101 3.02 -31.89 25.16
CA LEU A 101 3.79 -31.70 23.91
C LEU A 101 5.31 -31.51 24.10
N LYS A 102 5.86 -31.69 25.30
CA LYS A 102 7.30 -31.52 25.54
C LYS A 102 8.18 -32.75 25.27
N ASN A 103 7.58 -33.90 24.95
CA ASN A 103 8.31 -35.14 24.64
C ASN A 103 7.88 -35.71 23.28
N LYS A 104 8.40 -35.15 22.19
CA LYS A 104 8.52 -35.85 20.91
C LYS A 104 9.75 -35.36 20.16
#